data_AF-A0A970CKC9-F1
#
_entry.id   AF-A0A970CKC9-F1
#
_cell.length_a   1.000
_cell.length_b   1.000
_cell.length_c   1.000
_cell.angle_alpha   90.00
_cell.angle_beta   90.00
_cell.angle_gamma   90.00
#
_symmetry.space_group_name_H-M   'P 1'
#
loop_
_entity.id
_entity.type
_entity.pdbx_description
1 polymer ?
#
loop_
_entity_poly.entity_id
_entity_poly.type
_entity_poly.pdbx_seq_one_letter_code
_entity_poly.pdbx_strand_id
1 'polypeptide(L)'
;MPSNIVQSIKDFFSSVWEIISDGLLLFGGPADTFMAIIDILATTLVIYYLLKLMRETRAWQLLKGILLIFAFAVFAGVIGLDTIGFLLNRTISLFAIAFVVIFQPELRRALETFGRSSFNVITSTFSVEGRPDSIRQLIEEIVTACEQMSKERTGALIIIERTTKLSELQEQENAVALDAQITSSLLQQIFYSGSPLHDGAVLVRHGRVAAARVHVPLTDTYHLRSDFGTRHRAAVGASEMGDAISVVVSEERGTISLGIGGRLYVLSSADVLRKRLHSLLSFEPEEKRTGLGRLLGLRQKKSEKFKQFESEEFSAADLASESAVEHAAESATGAAEPQVAAVSEQTNTVPASFSERFQVPADSGSRLSKKKKISFDRRKKRKFSIKKHQVLLAVVSLLIGFSIWFYVQMTVNPIKTRDFNVQLQYRGEEIAADNGYGIQSFPLVTVQVRLKGRDRILQDLSANDIVAFVDLGQVSELGIQSLPVQIDAGTVFSTYTEQLLPGHITVNVFSEDNP
;
A
#
# COMPACT_ATOMS: atom_id res chain seq x y z
N MET A 1 -14.58 17.37 32.66
CA MET A 1 -14.03 16.07 33.09
C MET A 1 -13.39 15.40 31.87
N PRO A 2 -12.07 15.50 31.62
CA PRO A 2 -11.42 14.65 30.64
C PRO A 2 -10.59 13.61 31.39
N SER A 3 -11.17 12.43 31.58
CA SER A 3 -10.40 11.24 31.97
C SER A 3 -9.38 10.97 30.86
N ASN A 4 -8.12 11.02 31.29
CA ASN A 4 -6.95 11.08 30.46
C ASN A 4 -6.88 9.84 29.57
N ILE A 5 -6.51 10.03 28.30
CA ILE A 5 -6.30 8.99 27.29
C ILE A 5 -5.57 7.75 27.84
N VAL A 6 -4.65 7.93 28.79
CA VAL A 6 -3.94 6.87 29.52
C VAL A 6 -4.88 5.97 30.32
N GLN A 7 -5.87 6.54 31.01
CA GLN A 7 -6.90 5.79 31.72
C GLN A 7 -7.79 5.02 30.72
N SER A 8 -8.22 5.64 29.62
CA SER A 8 -8.98 4.94 28.57
C SER A 8 -8.20 3.80 27.93
N ILE A 9 -6.88 3.95 27.74
CA ILE A 9 -5.99 2.90 27.26
C ILE A 9 -5.91 1.77 28.30
N LYS A 10 -5.74 2.11 29.59
CA LYS A 10 -5.68 1.13 30.67
C LYS A 10 -6.98 0.35 30.80
N ASP A 11 -8.11 1.05 30.79
CA ASP A 11 -9.46 0.47 30.85
C ASP A 11 -9.69 -0.46 29.65
N PHE A 12 -9.29 -0.03 28.45
CA PHE A 12 -9.31 -0.87 27.24
C PHE A 12 -8.50 -2.16 27.44
N PHE A 13 -7.23 -2.07 27.88
CA PHE A 13 -6.40 -3.26 28.09
C PHE A 13 -6.93 -4.18 29.20
N SER A 14 -7.55 -3.64 30.26
CA SER A 14 -8.22 -4.48 31.26
C SER A 14 -9.43 -5.21 30.69
N SER A 15 -10.26 -4.54 29.88
CA SER A 15 -11.39 -5.20 29.22
C SER A 15 -10.94 -6.26 28.22
N VAL A 16 -9.85 -6.00 27.48
CA VAL A 16 -9.23 -6.99 26.59
C VAL A 16 -8.75 -8.20 27.40
N TRP A 17 -8.11 -7.99 28.55
CA TRP A 17 -7.62 -9.06 29.40
C TRP A 17 -8.76 -9.93 29.97
N GLU A 18 -9.82 -9.30 30.46
CA GLU A 18 -11.01 -9.98 31.02
C GLU A 18 -11.72 -10.84 29.96
N ILE A 19 -11.81 -10.36 28.73
CA ILE A 19 -12.43 -11.08 27.60
C ILE A 19 -11.53 -12.20 27.07
N ILE A 20 -10.21 -12.00 27.06
CA ILE A 20 -9.27 -13.08 26.74
C ILE A 20 -9.36 -14.19 27.80
N SER A 21 -9.56 -13.84 29.08
CA SER A 21 -9.76 -14.83 30.14
C SER A 21 -11.11 -15.54 30.10
N ASP A 22 -12.17 -14.89 29.60
CA ASP A 22 -13.50 -15.49 29.39
C ASP A 22 -13.56 -16.48 28.21
N GLY A 23 -12.48 -16.61 27.43
CA GLY A 23 -12.24 -17.74 26.54
C GLY A 23 -13.14 -17.84 25.30
N LEU A 24 -13.17 -19.05 24.72
CA LEU A 24 -13.60 -19.47 23.36
C LEU A 24 -14.96 -18.96 22.83
N LEU A 25 -15.77 -18.26 23.62
CA LEU A 25 -17.05 -17.66 23.21
C LEU A 25 -16.89 -16.58 22.12
N LEU A 26 -15.70 -15.99 21.97
CA LEU A 26 -15.37 -15.07 20.88
C LEU A 26 -15.45 -15.74 19.49
N PHE A 27 -15.04 -17.01 19.40
CA PHE A 27 -15.01 -17.75 18.14
C PHE A 27 -16.23 -18.66 17.97
N GLY A 28 -16.95 -18.96 19.05
CA GLY A 28 -18.18 -19.76 19.04
C GLY A 28 -17.94 -21.18 18.49
N GLY A 29 -18.88 -21.68 17.69
CA GLY A 29 -18.76 -22.97 17.03
C GLY A 29 -17.78 -22.99 15.84
N PRO A 30 -17.52 -24.18 15.25
CA PRO A 30 -16.61 -24.32 14.10
C PRO A 30 -17.01 -23.46 12.88
N ALA A 31 -18.31 -23.31 12.63
CA ALA A 31 -18.82 -22.48 11.53
C ALA A 31 -18.60 -20.98 11.79
N ASP A 32 -18.77 -20.54 13.05
CA ASP A 32 -18.53 -19.17 13.46
C ASP A 32 -17.04 -18.80 13.37
N THR A 33 -16.17 -19.74 13.74
CA THR A 33 -14.71 -19.60 13.60
C THR A 33 -14.31 -19.45 12.14
N PHE A 34 -14.92 -20.23 11.24
CA PHE A 34 -14.65 -20.12 9.80
C PHE A 34 -15.08 -18.76 9.24
N MET A 35 -16.26 -18.26 9.62
CA MET A 35 -16.71 -16.93 9.22
C MET A 35 -15.81 -15.83 9.79
N ALA A 36 -15.34 -15.97 11.03
CA ALA A 36 -14.37 -15.05 11.63
C ALA A 36 -13.05 -15.02 10.86
N ILE A 37 -12.53 -16.19 10.42
CA ILE A 37 -11.31 -16.26 9.61
C ILE A 37 -11.50 -15.54 8.26
N ILE A 38 -12.64 -15.75 7.59
CA ILE A 38 -12.95 -15.07 6.33
C ILE A 38 -13.02 -13.56 6.54
N ASP A 39 -13.70 -13.12 7.59
CA ASP A 39 -13.88 -11.70 7.89
C ASP A 39 -12.54 -11.01 8.22
N ILE A 40 -11.71 -11.64 9.05
CA ILE A 40 -10.34 -11.16 9.36
C ILE A 40 -9.50 -11.11 8.07
N LEU A 41 -9.57 -12.12 7.22
CA LEU A 41 -8.80 -12.17 5.97
C LEU A 41 -9.26 -11.10 4.98
N ALA A 42 -10.57 -10.92 4.82
CA ALA A 42 -11.16 -9.90 3.96
C ALA A 42 -10.77 -8.50 4.44
N THR A 43 -10.95 -8.22 5.73
CA THR A 43 -10.57 -6.95 6.36
C THR A 43 -9.07 -6.69 6.21
N THR A 44 -8.23 -7.70 6.45
CA THR A 44 -6.77 -7.62 6.26
C THR A 44 -6.41 -7.30 4.81
N LEU A 45 -7.10 -7.90 3.83
CA LEU A 45 -6.86 -7.67 2.41
C LEU A 45 -7.21 -6.23 2.01
N VAL A 46 -8.34 -5.71 2.49
CA VAL A 46 -8.72 -4.30 2.28
C VAL A 46 -7.66 -3.36 2.85
N ILE A 47 -7.26 -3.57 4.10
CA ILE A 47 -6.23 -2.75 4.76
C ILE A 47 -4.88 -2.88 4.04
N TYR A 48 -4.51 -4.07 3.60
CA TYR A 48 -3.28 -4.30 2.84
C TYR A 48 -3.25 -3.45 1.57
N TYR A 49 -4.32 -3.45 0.78
CA TYR A 49 -4.40 -2.64 -0.43
C TYR A 49 -4.42 -1.13 -0.12
N LEU A 50 -5.12 -0.71 0.95
CA LEU A 50 -5.13 0.68 1.39
C LEU A 50 -3.73 1.16 1.78
N LEU A 51 -3.02 0.41 2.63
CA LEU A 51 -1.66 0.73 3.04
C LEU A 51 -0.66 0.66 1.87
N LYS A 52 -0.86 -0.28 0.94
CA LYS A 52 -0.06 -0.38 -0.28
C LYS A 52 -0.24 0.86 -1.16
N LEU A 53 -1.48 1.35 -1.31
CA LEU A 53 -1.78 2.58 -2.05
C LEU A 53 -1.16 3.81 -1.39
N MET A 54 -1.26 3.91 -0.06
CA MET A 54 -0.71 5.04 0.67
C MET A 54 0.82 5.08 0.69
N ARG A 55 1.49 3.93 0.66
CA ARG A 55 2.95 3.79 0.83
C ARG A 55 3.76 4.66 -0.12
N GLU A 56 3.30 4.85 -1.34
CA GLU A 56 4.02 5.61 -2.37
C GLU A 56 3.62 7.09 -2.41
N THR A 57 2.74 7.52 -1.51
CA THR A 57 2.29 8.91 -1.43
C THR A 57 2.97 9.67 -0.29
N ARG A 58 2.95 11.00 -0.38
CA ARG A 58 3.40 11.90 0.72
C ARG A 58 2.65 11.62 2.03
N ALA A 59 1.42 11.09 1.96
CA ALA A 59 0.63 10.72 3.14
C ALA A 59 1.32 9.65 4.01
N TRP A 60 2.17 8.78 3.43
CA TRP A 60 2.93 7.80 4.21
C TRP A 60 3.97 8.43 5.15
N GLN A 61 4.59 9.54 4.72
CA GLN A 61 5.54 10.27 5.57
C GLN A 61 4.81 10.98 6.72
N LEU A 62 3.65 11.58 6.42
CA LEU A 62 2.81 12.22 7.43
C LEU A 62 2.30 11.23 8.46
N LEU A 63 1.85 10.04 8.03
CA LEU A 63 1.40 8.97 8.92
C LEU A 63 2.49 8.54 9.91
N LYS A 64 3.75 8.42 9.45
CA LYS A 64 4.89 8.12 10.33
C LYS A 64 5.14 9.23 11.35
N GLY A 65 4.99 10.50 10.95
CA GLY A 65 5.10 11.65 11.85
C GLY A 65 4.03 11.63 12.93
N ILE A 66 2.78 11.37 12.56
CA ILE A 66 1.66 11.24 13.50
C ILE A 66 1.90 10.07 14.46
N LEU A 67 2.34 8.91 13.96
CA LEU A 67 2.65 7.75 14.78
C LEU A 67 3.79 8.04 15.78
N LEU A 68 4.80 8.80 15.37
CA LEU A 68 5.91 9.21 16.24
C LEU A 68 5.43 10.13 17.37
N ILE A 69 4.59 11.12 17.05
CA ILE A 69 3.99 12.02 18.05
C ILE A 69 3.13 11.21 19.04
N PHE A 70 2.34 10.26 18.53
CA PHE A 70 1.53 9.38 19.37
C PHE A 70 2.39 8.51 20.30
N ALA A 71 3.47 7.90 19.78
CA ALA A 71 4.41 7.13 20.58
C ALA A 71 5.08 7.98 21.68
N PHE A 72 5.45 9.23 21.35
CA PHE A 72 5.98 10.18 22.31
C PHE A 72 4.95 10.56 23.38
N ALA A 73 3.68 10.72 23.02
CA ALA A 73 2.60 11.01 23.96
C ALA A 73 2.39 9.85 24.96
N VAL A 74 2.38 8.61 24.47
CA VAL A 74 2.30 7.42 25.34
C VAL A 74 3.51 7.34 26.26
N PHE A 75 4.71 7.55 25.72
CA PHE A 75 5.95 7.56 26.50
C PHE A 75 5.93 8.62 27.62
N ALA A 76 5.51 9.85 27.30
CA ALA A 76 5.38 10.93 28.28
C ALA A 76 4.36 10.58 29.38
N GLY A 77 3.25 9.93 29.02
CA GLY A 77 2.24 9.45 29.97
C GLY A 77 2.76 8.35 30.90
N VAL A 78 3.55 7.41 30.39
CA VAL A 78 4.14 6.32 31.21
C VAL A 78 5.16 6.84 32.22
N ILE A 79 5.96 7.84 31.85
CA ILE A 79 6.96 8.44 32.74
C ILE A 79 6.32 9.43 33.74
N GLY A 80 5.08 9.87 33.50
CA GLY A 80 4.38 10.83 34.34
C GLY A 80 4.78 12.29 34.08
N LEU A 81 5.11 12.66 32.83
CA LEU A 81 5.35 14.06 32.47
C LEU A 81 4.04 14.83 32.32
N ASP A 82 3.48 15.28 33.43
CA ASP A 82 2.17 15.94 33.50
C ASP A 82 2.10 17.21 32.62
N THR A 83 3.14 18.04 32.61
CA THR A 83 3.16 19.28 31.81
C THR A 83 3.14 18.99 30.30
N ILE A 84 3.90 17.98 29.86
CA ILE A 84 3.93 17.58 28.44
C ILE A 84 2.61 16.91 28.06
N GLY A 85 2.05 16.07 28.93
CA GLY A 85 0.74 15.45 28.73
C GLY A 85 -0.37 16.49 28.60
N PHE A 86 -0.38 17.51 29.47
CA PHE A 86 -1.31 18.63 29.40
C PHE A 86 -1.20 19.39 28.07
N LEU A 87 0.02 19.72 27.65
CA LEU A 87 0.26 20.46 26.41
C LEU A 87 -0.17 19.65 25.18
N LEU A 88 0.26 18.38 25.09
CA LEU A 88 -0.11 17.47 24.00
C LEU A 88 -1.62 17.31 23.89
N ASN A 89 -2.33 17.14 25.01
CA ASN A 89 -3.79 16.97 24.99
C ASN A 89 -4.50 18.22 24.44
N ARG A 90 -4.07 19.42 24.84
CA ARG A 90 -4.65 20.67 24.32
C ARG A 90 -4.36 20.87 22.83
N THR A 91 -3.16 20.48 22.41
CA THR A 91 -2.68 20.63 21.04
C THR A 91 -3.31 19.59 20.08
N ILE A 92 -3.67 18.38 20.55
CA ILE A 92 -4.36 17.38 19.73
C ILE A 92 -5.68 17.91 19.15
N SER A 93 -6.50 18.62 19.94
CA SER A 93 -7.75 19.21 19.44
C SER A 93 -7.52 20.23 18.33
N LEU A 94 -6.46 21.05 18.44
CA LEU A 94 -6.07 22.00 17.40
C LEU A 94 -5.53 21.28 16.16
N PHE A 95 -4.72 20.24 16.36
CA PHE A 95 -4.21 19.40 15.26
C PHE A 95 -5.32 18.67 14.50
N ALA A 96 -6.39 18.23 15.17
CA ALA A 96 -7.51 17.58 14.48
C ALA A 96 -8.17 18.53 13.46
N ILE A 97 -8.40 19.78 13.85
CA ILE A 97 -8.95 20.81 12.95
C ILE A 97 -7.96 21.13 11.83
N ALA A 98 -6.69 21.38 12.17
CA ALA A 98 -5.64 21.66 11.20
C ALA A 98 -5.44 20.50 10.21
N PHE A 99 -5.54 19.26 10.68
CA PHE A 99 -5.45 18.05 9.86
C PHE A 99 -6.55 18.03 8.80
N VAL A 100 -7.81 18.24 9.19
CA VAL A 100 -8.93 18.26 8.22
C VAL A 100 -8.73 19.35 7.17
N VAL A 101 -8.31 20.55 7.57
CA VAL A 101 -8.08 21.67 6.64
C VAL A 101 -6.90 21.39 5.70
N ILE A 102 -5.79 20.90 6.23
CA ILE A 102 -4.58 20.59 5.44
C ILE A 102 -4.84 19.44 4.48
N PHE A 103 -5.58 18.41 4.91
CA PHE A 103 -5.89 17.22 4.10
C PHE A 103 -7.15 17.39 3.23
N GLN A 104 -7.84 18.51 3.31
CA GLN A 104 -9.04 18.78 2.49
C GLN A 104 -8.76 18.57 0.99
N PRO A 105 -7.63 19.04 0.40
CA PRO A 105 -7.31 18.82 -0.99
C PRO A 105 -7.10 17.34 -1.34
N GLU A 106 -6.43 16.57 -0.48
CA GLU A 106 -6.20 15.13 -0.66
C GLU A 106 -7.49 14.33 -0.55
N LEU A 107 -8.34 14.63 0.44
CA LEU A 107 -9.65 13.98 0.60
C LEU A 107 -10.53 14.26 -0.61
N ARG A 108 -10.53 15.50 -1.10
CA ARG A 108 -11.22 15.88 -2.34
C ARG A 108 -10.69 15.08 -3.53
N ARG A 109 -9.37 15.07 -3.75
CA ARG A 109 -8.73 14.30 -4.84
C ARG A 109 -8.99 12.80 -4.74
N ALA A 110 -9.00 12.24 -3.53
CA ALA A 110 -9.31 10.84 -3.30
C ALA A 110 -10.76 10.54 -3.72
N LEU A 111 -11.73 11.33 -3.27
CA LEU A 111 -13.14 11.18 -3.64
C LEU A 111 -13.38 11.38 -5.14
N GLU A 112 -12.72 12.38 -5.75
CA GLU A 112 -12.75 12.60 -7.21
C GLU A 112 -12.16 11.41 -7.96
N THR A 113 -11.08 10.81 -7.45
CA THR A 113 -10.46 9.61 -8.02
C THR A 113 -11.36 8.40 -7.85
N PHE A 114 -11.96 8.16 -6.68
CA PHE A 114 -12.91 7.06 -6.46
C PHE A 114 -14.16 7.22 -7.32
N GLY A 115 -14.69 8.43 -7.45
CA GLY A 115 -15.84 8.75 -8.30
C GLY A 115 -15.57 8.56 -9.80
N ARG A 116 -14.37 8.91 -10.28
CA ARG A 116 -13.97 8.73 -11.70
C ARG A 116 -13.42 7.32 -11.99
N SER A 117 -12.79 6.67 -11.01
CA SER A 117 -12.14 5.37 -11.19
C SER A 117 -13.12 4.20 -11.12
N SER A 118 -14.24 4.31 -10.39
CA SER A 118 -15.26 3.24 -10.35
C SER A 118 -15.94 3.02 -11.72
N PHE A 119 -16.04 4.05 -12.56
CA PHE A 119 -16.61 3.89 -13.90
C PHE A 119 -15.58 3.41 -14.95
N ASN A 120 -14.33 3.85 -14.83
CA ASN A 120 -13.28 3.51 -15.80
C ASN A 120 -12.55 2.19 -15.51
N VAL A 121 -12.53 1.66 -14.28
CA VAL A 121 -11.91 0.35 -14.01
C VAL A 121 -12.81 -0.80 -14.47
N ILE A 122 -14.13 -0.63 -14.39
CA ILE A 122 -15.10 -1.63 -14.87
C ILE A 122 -15.18 -1.65 -16.41
N THR A 123 -14.99 -0.51 -17.07
CA THR A 123 -14.96 -0.42 -18.54
C THR A 123 -13.58 -0.61 -19.18
N SER A 124 -12.48 -0.32 -18.47
CA SER A 124 -11.11 -0.56 -18.98
C SER A 124 -10.67 -2.01 -18.87
N THR A 125 -11.29 -2.81 -17.98
CA THR A 125 -11.15 -4.27 -18.02
C THR A 125 -11.74 -4.86 -19.31
N PHE A 126 -12.51 -4.08 -20.08
CA PHE A 126 -13.11 -4.51 -21.36
C PHE A 126 -12.52 -3.83 -22.60
N SER A 127 -11.54 -2.93 -22.49
CA SER A 127 -11.13 -2.10 -23.67
C SER A 127 -9.63 -1.96 -23.95
N VAL A 128 -8.72 -2.52 -23.15
CA VAL A 128 -7.30 -2.62 -23.55
C VAL A 128 -6.76 -3.98 -23.16
N GLU A 129 -7.32 -5.02 -23.77
CA GLU A 129 -6.65 -6.32 -23.91
C GLU A 129 -5.34 -6.07 -24.67
N GLY A 130 -4.22 -6.36 -24.02
CA GLY A 130 -2.87 -6.15 -24.54
C GLY A 130 -2.62 -6.93 -25.84
N ARG A 131 -2.80 -6.28 -26.98
CA ARG A 131 -2.17 -6.73 -28.22
C ARG A 131 -0.73 -6.19 -28.23
N PRO A 132 0.30 -7.05 -28.25
CA PRO A 132 1.70 -6.60 -28.38
C PRO A 132 1.94 -5.74 -29.62
N ASP A 133 1.06 -5.83 -30.63
CA ASP A 133 1.12 -5.05 -31.84
C ASP A 133 0.75 -3.57 -31.64
N SER A 134 -0.11 -3.23 -30.67
CA SER A 134 -0.51 -1.82 -30.43
C SER A 134 0.62 -1.00 -29.80
N ILE A 135 1.41 -1.60 -28.91
CA ILE A 135 2.59 -0.94 -28.32
C ILE A 135 3.69 -0.76 -29.37
N ARG A 136 3.88 -1.72 -30.27
CA ARG A 136 4.86 -1.58 -31.37
C ARG A 136 4.47 -0.42 -32.28
N GLN A 137 3.20 -0.36 -32.69
CA GLN A 137 2.71 0.72 -33.53
C GLN A 137 2.85 2.08 -32.84
N LEU A 138 2.51 2.18 -31.56
CA LEU A 138 2.72 3.38 -30.75
C LEU A 138 4.19 3.86 -30.79
N ILE A 139 5.13 2.93 -30.58
CA ILE A 139 6.56 3.25 -30.58
C ILE A 139 7.01 3.73 -31.95
N GLU A 140 6.58 3.07 -33.03
CA GLU A 140 6.93 3.50 -34.39
C GLU A 140 6.40 4.90 -34.73
N GLU A 141 5.16 5.22 -34.34
CA GLU A 141 4.59 6.55 -34.58
C GLU A 141 5.35 7.66 -33.82
N ILE A 142 5.73 7.40 -32.56
CA ILE A 142 6.52 8.34 -31.75
C ILE A 142 7.92 8.52 -32.35
N VAL A 143 8.60 7.42 -32.70
CA VAL A 143 9.96 7.45 -33.24
C VAL A 143 9.97 8.17 -34.58
N THR A 144 9.03 7.86 -35.47
CA THR A 144 8.91 8.50 -36.79
C THR A 144 8.68 10.01 -36.66
N ALA A 145 7.80 10.43 -35.74
CA ALA A 145 7.60 11.85 -35.44
C ALA A 145 8.87 12.52 -34.93
N CYS A 146 9.56 11.90 -33.97
CA CYS A 146 10.79 12.45 -33.39
C CYS A 146 11.91 12.54 -34.42
N GLU A 147 12.02 11.57 -35.33
CA GLU A 147 13.00 11.58 -36.41
C GLU A 147 12.74 12.73 -37.39
N GLN A 148 11.48 12.95 -37.78
CA GLN A 148 11.13 14.05 -38.68
C GLN A 148 11.36 15.42 -38.02
N MET A 149 10.88 15.59 -36.79
CA MET A 149 11.09 16.82 -36.01
C MET A 149 12.58 17.07 -35.74
N SER A 150 13.39 16.02 -35.58
CA SER A 150 14.85 16.13 -35.45
C SER A 150 15.50 16.71 -36.72
N LYS A 151 15.10 16.23 -37.90
CA LYS A 151 15.59 16.73 -39.20
C LYS A 151 15.21 18.19 -39.44
N GLU A 152 13.99 18.57 -39.07
CA GLU A 152 13.47 19.93 -39.21
C GLU A 152 13.91 20.87 -38.07
N ARG A 153 14.56 20.34 -37.03
CA ARG A 153 14.88 21.05 -35.77
C ARG A 153 13.65 21.66 -35.11
N THR A 154 12.53 20.95 -35.16
CA THR A 154 11.29 21.28 -34.45
C THR A 154 11.40 20.75 -33.01
N GLY A 155 11.28 21.66 -32.03
CA GLY A 155 11.35 21.30 -30.61
C GLY A 155 10.14 20.51 -30.15
N ALA A 156 10.37 19.38 -29.48
CA ALA A 156 9.29 18.52 -28.99
C ALA A 156 9.57 18.00 -27.58
N LEU A 157 8.50 17.77 -26.80
CA LEU A 157 8.54 17.15 -25.49
C LEU A 157 7.33 16.23 -25.30
N ILE A 158 7.57 14.92 -25.35
CA ILE A 158 6.54 13.89 -25.21
C ILE A 158 6.74 13.17 -23.88
N ILE A 159 5.71 13.14 -23.04
CA ILE A 159 5.72 12.48 -21.74
C ILE A 159 4.83 11.24 -21.83
N ILE A 160 5.40 10.08 -21.62
CA ILE A 160 4.71 8.79 -21.65
C ILE A 160 4.44 8.35 -20.21
N GLU A 161 3.17 8.40 -19.83
CA GLU A 161 2.68 7.93 -18.53
C GLU A 161 2.82 6.40 -18.43
N ARG A 162 3.31 5.92 -17.28
CA ARG A 162 3.46 4.50 -16.98
C ARG A 162 2.59 4.10 -15.80
N THR A 163 3.16 3.68 -14.68
CA THR A 163 2.39 3.20 -13.52
C THR A 163 1.90 4.36 -12.65
N THR A 164 2.67 5.44 -12.57
CA THR A 164 2.35 6.65 -11.83
C THR A 164 1.51 7.57 -12.71
N LYS A 165 0.28 7.86 -12.28
CA LYS A 165 -0.60 8.79 -13.00
C LYS A 165 -0.11 10.23 -12.86
N LEU A 166 -0.01 10.94 -13.97
CA LEU A 166 0.39 12.35 -14.01
C LEU A 166 -0.83 13.26 -14.23
N SER A 167 -1.94 13.02 -13.52
CA SER A 167 -3.19 13.79 -13.67
C SER A 167 -3.00 15.28 -13.42
N GLU A 168 -2.09 15.65 -12.51
CA GLU A 168 -1.77 17.05 -12.18
C GLU A 168 -1.27 17.85 -13.39
N LEU A 169 -0.70 17.17 -14.39
CA LEU A 169 -0.24 17.78 -15.63
C LEU A 169 -1.41 18.04 -16.62
N GLN A 170 -2.42 17.18 -16.62
CA GLN A 170 -3.59 17.31 -17.49
C GLN A 170 -4.61 18.31 -16.94
N GLU A 171 -4.72 18.47 -15.63
CA GLU A 171 -5.72 19.31 -14.95
C GLU A 171 -5.32 20.80 -14.87
N GLN A 172 -4.20 21.19 -15.48
CA GLN A 172 -3.75 22.58 -15.53
C GLN A 172 -4.67 23.41 -16.43
N GLU A 173 -4.92 24.68 -16.06
CA GLU A 173 -5.84 25.56 -16.80
C GLU A 173 -5.41 25.80 -18.26
N ASN A 174 -4.10 25.75 -18.54
CA ASN A 174 -3.52 25.94 -19.87
C ASN A 174 -3.42 24.63 -20.68
N ALA A 175 -3.58 23.46 -20.06
CA ALA A 175 -3.48 22.19 -20.74
C ALA A 175 -4.74 21.96 -21.60
N VAL A 176 -4.53 21.55 -22.85
CA VAL A 176 -5.63 21.22 -23.76
C VAL A 176 -5.86 19.72 -23.70
N ALA A 177 -6.95 19.31 -23.07
CA ALA A 177 -7.35 17.91 -23.03
C ALA A 177 -7.65 17.40 -24.45
N LEU A 178 -7.01 16.30 -24.81
CA LEU A 178 -7.19 15.63 -26.11
C LEU A 178 -7.50 14.17 -25.83
N ASP A 179 -8.27 13.55 -26.72
CA ASP A 179 -8.46 12.10 -26.71
C ASP A 179 -8.27 11.58 -28.14
N ALA A 180 -7.01 11.51 -28.55
CA ALA A 180 -6.64 11.15 -29.92
C ALA A 180 -5.72 9.93 -29.97
N GLN A 181 -5.87 9.12 -31.01
CA GLN A 181 -4.89 8.09 -31.33
C GLN A 181 -3.55 8.74 -31.68
N ILE A 182 -2.46 8.12 -31.27
CA ILE A 182 -1.13 8.63 -31.55
C ILE A 182 -0.77 8.29 -33.00
N THR A 183 -0.57 9.33 -33.79
CA THR A 183 0.00 9.24 -35.13
C THR A 183 1.18 10.21 -35.24
N SER A 184 2.14 9.88 -36.09
CA SER A 184 3.31 10.71 -36.35
C SER A 184 2.93 12.09 -36.88
N SER A 185 1.90 12.17 -37.72
CA SER A 185 1.35 13.42 -38.25
C SER A 185 0.71 14.30 -37.17
N LEU A 186 -0.03 13.70 -36.22
CA LEU A 186 -0.63 14.44 -35.11
C LEU A 186 0.45 15.04 -34.20
N LEU A 187 1.48 14.27 -33.86
CA LEU A 187 2.58 14.75 -33.03
C LEU A 187 3.32 15.91 -33.70
N GLN A 188 3.64 15.79 -34.99
CA GLN A 188 4.25 16.88 -35.77
C GLN A 188 3.36 18.13 -35.80
N GLN A 189 2.05 17.98 -35.97
CA GLN A 189 1.11 19.11 -35.99
C GLN A 189 0.97 19.79 -34.62
N ILE A 190 1.04 19.03 -33.52
CA ILE A 190 1.02 19.60 -32.18
C ILE A 190 2.27 20.45 -31.95
N PHE A 191 3.46 19.96 -32.31
CA PHE A 191 4.73 20.65 -32.09
C PHE A 191 5.14 21.65 -33.19
N TYR A 192 4.34 21.79 -34.25
CA TYR A 192 4.58 22.81 -35.27
C TYR A 192 4.59 24.21 -34.64
N SER A 193 5.63 25.01 -34.89
CA SER A 193 5.87 26.30 -34.20
C SER A 193 4.74 27.33 -34.35
N GLY A 194 3.88 27.19 -35.37
CA GLY A 194 2.69 28.03 -35.55
C GLY A 194 1.43 27.54 -34.82
N SER A 195 1.47 26.36 -34.20
CA SER A 195 0.32 25.74 -33.53
C SER A 195 0.17 26.29 -32.11
N PRO A 196 -1.02 26.69 -31.63
CA PRO A 196 -1.22 27.08 -30.22
C PRO A 196 -0.87 25.98 -29.20
N LEU A 197 -0.67 24.74 -29.65
CA LEU A 197 -0.41 23.57 -28.81
C LEU A 197 1.08 23.26 -28.61
N HIS A 198 1.99 23.90 -29.37
CA HIS A 198 3.42 23.55 -29.40
C HIS A 198 4.21 23.98 -28.15
N ASP A 199 3.66 24.93 -27.39
CA ASP A 199 4.29 25.51 -26.22
C ASP A 199 3.98 24.66 -24.98
N GLY A 200 4.81 23.65 -24.75
CA GLY A 200 4.71 22.73 -23.61
C GLY A 200 4.99 21.28 -24.01
N ALA A 201 4.42 20.36 -23.23
CA ALA A 201 4.53 18.93 -23.43
C ALA A 201 3.25 18.30 -23.98
N VAL A 202 3.41 17.15 -24.62
CA VAL A 202 2.33 16.21 -24.91
C VAL A 202 2.32 15.11 -23.87
N LEU A 203 1.18 14.89 -23.22
CA LEU A 203 0.98 13.78 -22.30
C LEU A 203 0.34 12.60 -23.05
N VAL A 204 1.05 11.47 -23.06
CA VAL A 204 0.60 10.19 -23.61
C VAL A 204 0.18 9.28 -22.47
N ARG A 205 -1.06 8.77 -22.54
CA ARG A 205 -1.63 7.85 -21.56
C ARG A 205 -2.34 6.70 -22.28
N HIS A 206 -2.08 5.46 -21.87
CA HIS A 206 -2.67 4.25 -22.46
C HIS A 206 -2.61 4.21 -24.02
N GLY A 207 -1.50 4.68 -24.60
CA GLY A 207 -1.30 4.70 -26.05
C GLY A 207 -2.08 5.77 -26.81
N ARG A 208 -2.62 6.78 -26.10
CA ARG A 208 -3.36 7.90 -26.68
C ARG A 208 -2.81 9.23 -26.20
N VAL A 209 -2.97 10.29 -26.99
CA VAL A 209 -2.69 11.66 -26.56
C VAL A 209 -3.80 12.06 -25.60
N ALA A 210 -3.46 12.30 -24.33
CA ALA A 210 -4.39 12.70 -23.27
C ALA A 210 -4.47 14.23 -23.10
N ALA A 211 -3.36 14.93 -23.36
CA ALA A 211 -3.31 16.38 -23.36
C ALA A 211 -2.11 16.90 -24.17
N ALA A 212 -2.24 18.12 -24.66
CA ALA A 212 -1.15 18.92 -25.22
C ALA A 212 -1.03 20.25 -24.45
N ARG A 213 0.05 21.01 -24.72
CA ARG A 213 0.34 22.28 -24.03
C ARG A 213 0.50 22.14 -22.50
N VAL A 214 0.93 20.97 -22.06
CA VAL A 214 1.14 20.66 -20.64
C VAL A 214 2.40 21.36 -20.13
N HIS A 215 2.31 22.07 -19.01
CA HIS A 215 3.48 22.66 -18.36
C HIS A 215 4.07 21.70 -17.33
N VAL A 216 5.36 21.39 -17.49
CA VAL A 216 6.09 20.50 -16.58
C VAL A 216 6.98 21.35 -15.67
N PRO A 217 7.05 21.04 -14.36
CA PRO A 217 8.04 21.67 -13.49
C PRO A 217 9.45 21.41 -14.02
N LEU A 218 10.26 22.46 -14.09
CA LEU A 218 11.65 22.35 -14.52
C LEU A 218 12.49 21.77 -13.39
N THR A 219 13.39 20.85 -13.69
CA THR A 219 14.35 20.38 -12.69
C THR A 219 15.39 21.47 -12.38
N ASP A 220 15.79 21.56 -11.11
CA ASP A 220 16.92 22.37 -10.64
C ASP A 220 18.20 21.54 -10.45
N THR A 221 18.17 20.27 -10.87
CA THR A 221 19.30 19.35 -10.70
C THR A 221 20.53 19.83 -11.48
N TYR A 222 21.61 20.17 -10.76
CA TYR A 222 22.90 20.69 -11.27
C TYR A 222 23.67 19.77 -12.23
N HIS A 223 23.19 18.54 -12.45
CA HIS A 223 23.83 17.58 -13.35
C HIS A 223 23.44 17.75 -14.82
N LEU A 224 22.48 18.62 -15.15
CA LEU A 224 22.25 18.98 -16.54
C LEU A 224 23.35 19.97 -16.98
N ARG A 225 24.03 19.61 -18.07
CA ARG A 225 24.96 20.49 -18.76
C ARG A 225 24.28 21.84 -19.06
N SER A 226 25.05 22.93 -18.98
CA SER A 226 24.55 24.30 -19.19
C SER A 226 24.01 24.57 -20.59
N ASP A 227 24.22 23.66 -21.54
CA ASP A 227 23.79 23.74 -22.92
C ASP A 227 22.40 23.12 -23.18
N PHE A 228 21.70 22.65 -22.14
CA PHE A 228 20.35 22.11 -22.23
C PHE A 228 19.27 23.18 -21.98
N GLY A 229 18.41 23.39 -22.98
CA GLY A 229 17.27 24.31 -22.90
C GLY A 229 16.13 23.87 -21.97
N THR A 230 15.09 24.69 -21.89
CA THR A 230 13.94 24.51 -20.98
C THR A 230 13.20 23.19 -21.18
N ARG A 231 12.99 22.73 -22.43
CA ARG A 231 12.35 21.42 -22.72
C ARG A 231 13.14 20.23 -22.16
N HIS A 232 14.46 20.29 -22.13
CA HIS A 232 15.30 19.24 -21.54
C HIS A 232 15.16 19.22 -20.01
N ARG A 233 15.15 20.39 -19.37
CA ARG A 233 14.91 20.52 -17.93
C ARG A 233 13.50 20.04 -17.55
N ALA A 234 12.51 20.36 -18.37
CA ALA A 234 11.14 19.87 -18.24
C ALA A 234 11.08 18.33 -18.38
N ALA A 235 11.77 17.75 -19.37
CA ALA A 235 11.84 16.29 -19.49
C ALA A 235 12.39 15.59 -18.25
N VAL A 236 13.45 16.14 -17.66
CA VAL A 236 14.00 15.60 -16.42
C VAL A 236 13.00 15.76 -15.28
N GLY A 237 12.39 16.94 -15.12
CA GLY A 237 11.37 17.17 -14.11
C GLY A 237 10.16 16.21 -14.23
N ALA A 238 9.66 15.97 -15.45
CA ALA A 238 8.62 14.97 -15.69
C ALA A 238 9.03 13.58 -15.21
N SER A 239 10.29 13.20 -15.44
CA SER A 239 10.85 11.90 -15.03
C SER A 239 11.18 11.82 -13.53
N GLU A 240 11.15 12.95 -12.80
CA GLU A 240 11.29 13.02 -11.33
C GLU A 240 9.94 12.91 -10.62
N MET A 241 8.85 13.36 -11.28
CA MET A 241 7.50 13.29 -10.73
C MET A 241 6.96 11.86 -10.59
N GLY A 242 7.55 10.88 -11.27
CA GLY A 242 7.11 9.49 -11.23
C GLY A 242 8.00 8.55 -12.06
N ASP A 243 7.43 7.47 -12.57
CA ASP A 243 8.11 6.50 -13.43
C ASP A 243 7.93 6.77 -14.94
N ALA A 244 7.51 7.99 -15.29
CA ALA A 244 7.25 8.43 -16.65
C ALA A 244 8.53 8.49 -17.49
N ILE A 245 8.36 8.26 -18.79
CA ILE A 245 9.43 8.39 -19.78
C ILE A 245 9.19 9.68 -20.55
N SER A 246 10.20 10.54 -20.63
CA SER A 246 10.13 11.76 -21.45
C SER A 246 11.03 11.62 -22.67
N VAL A 247 10.52 12.01 -23.84
CA VAL A 247 11.29 12.08 -25.09
C VAL A 247 11.35 13.55 -25.50
N VAL A 248 12.55 14.05 -25.76
CA VAL A 248 12.78 15.44 -26.17
C VAL A 248 13.50 15.49 -27.50
N VAL A 249 13.10 16.42 -28.34
CA VAL A 249 13.83 16.84 -29.54
C VAL A 249 14.26 18.29 -29.34
N SER A 250 15.57 18.55 -29.48
CA SER A 250 16.13 19.90 -29.37
C SER A 250 15.77 20.75 -30.59
N GLU A 251 15.22 21.94 -30.37
CA GLU A 251 14.96 22.92 -31.45
C GLU A 251 16.26 23.57 -31.97
N GLU A 252 17.32 23.58 -31.18
CA GLU A 252 18.61 24.17 -31.59
C GLU A 252 19.45 23.19 -32.40
N ARG A 253 19.53 21.94 -31.91
CA ARG A 253 20.47 20.93 -32.41
C ARG A 253 19.81 19.78 -33.16
N GLY A 254 18.48 19.64 -33.07
CA GLY A 254 17.75 18.46 -33.56
C GLY A 254 18.05 17.18 -32.75
N THR A 255 18.84 17.23 -31.69
CA THR A 255 19.24 16.05 -30.92
C THR A 255 18.05 15.45 -30.18
N ILE A 256 17.89 14.12 -30.28
CA ILE A 256 16.87 13.37 -29.55
C ILE A 256 17.45 12.94 -28.19
N SER A 257 16.71 13.20 -27.11
CA SER A 257 17.08 12.81 -25.75
C SER A 257 15.95 12.08 -25.04
N LEU A 258 16.29 11.23 -24.08
CA LEU A 258 15.37 10.41 -23.31
C LEU A 258 15.55 10.69 -21.81
N GLY A 259 14.50 11.14 -21.13
CA GLY A 259 14.48 11.37 -19.69
C GLY A 259 13.87 10.20 -18.93
N ILE A 260 14.61 9.64 -17.96
CA ILE A 260 14.17 8.52 -17.12
C ILE A 260 14.76 8.68 -15.72
N GLY A 261 13.88 8.70 -14.71
CA GLY A 261 14.27 8.67 -13.30
C GLY A 261 15.18 9.83 -12.89
N GLY A 262 14.89 11.04 -13.35
CA GLY A 262 15.67 12.25 -13.05
C GLY A 262 16.99 12.36 -13.81
N ARG A 263 17.18 11.59 -14.88
CA ARG A 263 18.37 11.66 -15.75
C ARG A 263 17.97 11.81 -17.20
N LEU A 264 18.78 12.55 -17.94
CA LEU A 264 18.62 12.74 -19.38
C LEU A 264 19.72 11.98 -20.13
N TYR A 265 19.34 11.19 -21.13
CA TYR A 265 20.23 10.42 -21.98
C TYR A 265 20.13 10.95 -23.41
N VAL A 266 21.22 11.52 -23.93
CA VAL A 266 21.28 11.94 -25.34
C VAL A 266 21.43 10.70 -26.21
N LEU A 267 20.62 10.59 -27.26
CA LEU A 267 20.60 9.44 -28.15
C LEU A 267 21.33 9.76 -29.46
N SER A 268 22.07 8.79 -29.99
CA SER A 268 22.80 8.95 -31.25
C SER A 268 21.91 8.85 -32.50
N SER A 269 20.79 8.13 -32.42
CA SER A 269 19.84 8.01 -33.53
C SER A 269 18.41 7.67 -33.07
N ALA A 270 17.46 7.86 -33.98
CA ALA A 270 16.06 7.44 -33.81
C ALA A 270 15.94 5.91 -33.61
N ASP A 271 16.84 5.11 -34.18
CA ASP A 271 16.88 3.66 -33.94
C ASP A 271 17.22 3.31 -32.50
N VAL A 272 18.10 4.08 -31.86
CA VAL A 272 18.39 3.90 -30.43
C VAL A 272 17.16 4.26 -29.60
N LEU A 273 16.42 5.32 -29.95
CA LEU A 273 15.15 5.65 -29.31
C LEU A 273 14.16 4.48 -29.41
N ARG A 274 13.97 3.92 -30.61
CA ARG A 274 13.10 2.76 -30.85
C ARG A 274 13.47 1.58 -29.95
N LYS A 275 14.74 1.18 -29.93
CA LYS A 275 15.23 0.08 -29.08
C LYS A 275 14.98 0.34 -27.60
N ARG A 276 15.24 1.57 -27.13
CA ARG A 276 15.04 1.96 -25.73
C ARG A 276 13.56 1.94 -25.35
N LEU A 277 12.68 2.51 -26.17
CA LEU A 277 11.24 2.51 -25.91
C LEU A 277 10.66 1.10 -25.89
N HIS A 278 11.07 0.20 -26.79
CA HIS A 278 10.70 -1.21 -26.70
C HIS A 278 11.15 -1.83 -25.39
N SER A 279 12.41 -1.60 -24.98
CA SER A 279 12.91 -2.16 -23.73
C SER A 279 12.17 -1.64 -22.49
N LEU A 280 11.65 -0.41 -22.53
CA LEU A 280 11.03 0.23 -21.37
C LEU A 280 9.51 0.01 -21.29
N LEU A 281 8.85 -0.08 -22.44
CA LEU A 281 7.39 -0.24 -22.56
C LEU A 281 6.95 -1.69 -22.76
N SER A 282 7.81 -2.59 -23.24
CA SER A 282 7.49 -4.01 -23.42
C SER A 282 7.73 -4.88 -22.18
N PHE A 283 7.93 -4.28 -21.00
CA PHE A 283 7.88 -5.03 -19.74
C PHE A 283 6.43 -5.40 -19.44
N GLU A 284 6.01 -6.59 -19.89
CA GLU A 284 4.96 -7.28 -19.17
C GLU A 284 5.44 -7.52 -17.73
N PRO A 285 4.62 -7.20 -16.71
CA PRO A 285 4.85 -7.77 -15.40
C PRO A 285 4.82 -9.28 -15.59
N GLU A 286 5.95 -9.93 -15.29
CA GLU A 286 6.07 -11.39 -15.28
C GLU A 286 4.89 -11.94 -14.48
N GLU A 287 3.86 -12.39 -15.21
CA GLU A 287 2.66 -12.95 -14.64
C GLU A 287 3.13 -14.06 -13.71
N LYS A 288 2.72 -13.98 -12.44
CA LYS A 288 3.05 -14.99 -11.44
C LYS A 288 2.50 -16.31 -11.98
N ARG A 289 3.36 -17.06 -12.67
CA ARG A 289 3.11 -18.44 -13.09
C ARG A 289 2.73 -19.21 -11.85
N THR A 290 1.42 -19.44 -11.73
CA THR A 290 0.77 -20.28 -10.74
C THR A 290 1.46 -21.64 -10.73
N GLY A 291 1.56 -22.24 -9.55
CA GLY A 291 2.56 -23.26 -9.15
C GLY A 291 2.69 -24.55 -9.98
N LEU A 292 1.95 -24.75 -11.08
CA LEU A 292 2.08 -25.94 -11.94
C LEU A 292 3.21 -25.83 -12.99
N GLY A 293 3.64 -24.63 -13.39
CA GLY A 293 4.69 -24.47 -14.41
C GLY A 293 6.13 -24.78 -13.94
N ARG A 294 6.35 -25.01 -12.64
CA ARG A 294 7.67 -25.33 -12.08
C ARG A 294 8.06 -26.81 -12.19
N LEU A 295 7.10 -27.69 -12.51
CA LEU A 295 7.35 -29.13 -12.60
C LEU A 295 7.89 -29.55 -13.98
N LEU A 296 7.60 -28.78 -15.04
CA LEU A 296 8.16 -29.02 -16.38
C LEU A 296 9.35 -28.10 -16.63
N GLY A 297 10.52 -28.61 -16.25
CA GLY A 297 11.80 -27.93 -16.37
C GLY A 297 12.20 -27.70 -17.83
N LEU A 298 12.04 -26.48 -18.32
CA LEU A 298 12.77 -25.96 -19.46
C LEU A 298 13.50 -24.67 -19.04
N ARG A 299 14.79 -24.82 -18.74
CA ARG A 299 15.74 -23.71 -18.51
C ARG A 299 15.99 -23.00 -19.84
N GLN A 300 15.64 -21.72 -19.97
CA GLN A 300 16.20 -20.87 -21.02
C GLN A 300 17.07 -19.73 -20.48
N LYS A 301 18.29 -19.75 -20.99
CA LYS A 301 19.50 -19.02 -20.60
C LYS A 301 19.59 -17.69 -21.37
N LYS A 302 18.54 -16.86 -21.31
CA LYS A 302 18.45 -15.61 -22.12
C LYS A 302 18.75 -14.32 -21.32
N SER A 303 18.64 -14.35 -20.00
CA SER A 303 18.81 -13.16 -19.13
C SER A 303 20.28 -12.74 -18.90
N GLU A 304 21.24 -13.66 -18.95
CA GLU A 304 22.66 -13.31 -18.72
C GLU A 304 23.31 -12.62 -19.91
N LYS A 305 22.91 -12.96 -21.14
CA LYS A 305 23.44 -12.34 -22.36
C LYS A 305 23.03 -10.88 -22.50
N PHE A 306 21.88 -10.50 -21.94
CA PHE A 306 21.34 -9.14 -21.99
C PHE A 306 22.03 -8.18 -21.01
N LYS A 307 22.38 -8.65 -19.80
CA LYS A 307 23.11 -7.83 -18.80
C LYS A 307 24.55 -7.53 -19.20
N GLN A 308 25.15 -8.37 -20.04
CA GLN A 308 26.50 -8.16 -20.56
C GLN A 308 26.50 -7.12 -21.69
N PHE A 309 25.47 -7.11 -22.53
CA PHE A 309 25.29 -6.13 -23.59
C PHE A 309 25.00 -4.72 -23.04
N GLU A 310 24.18 -4.63 -21.98
CA GLU A 310 23.81 -3.38 -21.32
C GLU A 310 25.02 -2.64 -20.69
N SER A 311 26.05 -3.37 -20.25
CA SER A 311 27.28 -2.76 -19.71
C SER A 311 28.27 -2.30 -20.77
N GLU A 312 28.29 -2.94 -21.95
CA GLU A 312 29.26 -2.63 -23.01
C GLU A 312 28.84 -1.38 -23.81
N GLU A 313 27.55 -1.21 -24.11
CA GLU A 313 27.05 -0.10 -24.94
C GLU A 313 26.96 1.23 -24.17
N PHE A 314 26.68 1.19 -22.85
CA PHE A 314 26.70 2.39 -21.99
C PHE A 314 28.12 2.89 -21.71
N SER A 315 29.10 1.99 -21.54
CA SER A 315 30.50 2.40 -21.34
C SER A 315 31.11 3.04 -22.58
N ALA A 316 30.71 2.62 -23.79
CA ALA A 316 31.20 3.19 -25.03
C ALA A 316 30.65 4.60 -25.31
N ALA A 317 29.40 4.88 -24.92
CA ALA A 317 28.80 6.20 -25.06
C ALA A 317 29.38 7.22 -24.06
N ASP A 318 29.71 6.80 -22.84
CA ASP A 318 30.39 7.65 -21.86
C ASP A 318 31.83 7.96 -22.30
N LEU A 319 32.58 6.96 -22.80
CA LEU A 319 33.96 7.15 -23.27
C LEU A 319 34.07 8.05 -24.53
N ALA A 320 33.10 7.98 -25.44
CA ALA A 320 33.06 8.85 -26.61
C ALA A 320 32.78 10.32 -26.25
N SER A 321 32.20 10.58 -25.08
CA SER A 321 31.96 11.93 -24.57
C SER A 321 33.18 12.55 -23.89
N GLU A 322 34.09 11.74 -23.33
CA GLU A 322 35.36 12.20 -22.77
C GLU A 322 36.42 12.46 -23.84
N SER A 323 36.53 11.61 -24.88
CA SER A 323 37.55 11.78 -25.95
C SER A 323 37.32 13.00 -26.85
N ALA A 324 36.08 13.51 -26.91
CA ALA A 324 35.76 14.73 -27.66
C ALA A 324 36.16 16.02 -26.90
N VAL A 325 36.36 15.93 -25.58
CA VAL A 325 36.77 17.06 -24.74
C VAL A 325 38.28 17.23 -24.75
N GLU A 326 39.04 16.14 -24.92
CA GLU A 326 40.51 16.19 -24.94
C GLU A 326 41.07 16.76 -26.26
N HIS A 327 40.40 16.52 -27.39
CA HIS A 327 40.84 17.06 -28.69
C HIS A 327 40.43 18.51 -28.97
N ALA A 328 39.50 19.09 -28.21
CA ALA A 328 39.12 20.50 -28.35
C ALA A 328 39.96 21.45 -27.47
N ALA A 329 40.69 20.92 -26.49
CA ALA A 329 41.51 21.70 -25.56
C ALA A 329 42.95 21.99 -26.07
N GLU A 330 43.38 21.35 -27.17
CA GLU A 330 44.76 21.45 -27.67
C GLU A 330 44.94 22.40 -28.88
N SER A 331 43.87 23.03 -29.38
CA SER A 331 43.93 23.91 -30.57
C SER A 331 43.70 25.41 -30.28
N ALA A 332 43.80 25.85 -29.02
CA ALA A 332 43.52 27.25 -28.67
C ALA A 332 44.51 27.83 -27.64
N THR A 333 45.82 27.76 -27.92
CA THR A 333 46.81 28.63 -27.26
C THR A 333 47.91 29.03 -28.24
N GLY A 334 47.75 30.20 -28.87
CA GLY A 334 48.78 30.87 -29.68
C GLY A 334 48.63 32.37 -29.46
N ALA A 335 49.43 32.89 -28.52
CA ALA A 335 49.36 34.24 -27.97
C ALA A 335 49.73 35.33 -28.98
N ALA A 336 49.03 36.46 -28.85
CA ALA A 336 49.46 37.78 -29.30
C ALA A 336 49.72 38.66 -28.07
N GLU A 337 50.75 39.50 -28.15
CA GLU A 337 51.06 40.61 -27.24
C GLU A 337 51.86 41.66 -28.05
N PRO A 338 52.05 42.94 -27.63
CA PRO A 338 51.62 43.57 -26.37
C PRO A 338 51.21 45.08 -26.41
N GLN A 339 50.96 45.63 -25.20
CA GLN A 339 51.03 47.04 -24.69
C GLN A 339 49.79 47.95 -24.89
N VAL A 340 49.35 48.89 -24.01
CA VAL A 340 49.99 49.86 -23.07
C VAL A 340 48.95 50.40 -22.03
N ALA A 341 49.40 50.83 -20.82
CA ALA A 341 48.87 51.85 -19.85
C ALA A 341 47.43 51.73 -19.27
N ALA A 342 47.22 51.58 -17.95
CA ALA A 342 47.40 52.48 -16.79
C ALA A 342 46.08 53.13 -16.31
N VAL A 343 45.85 53.08 -14.98
CA VAL A 343 45.17 54.05 -14.07
C VAL A 343 44.07 53.48 -13.13
N SER A 344 44.31 53.78 -11.84
CA SER A 344 43.44 53.96 -10.65
C SER A 344 42.68 52.80 -9.98
N GLU A 345 43.20 52.44 -8.80
CA GLU A 345 42.56 52.35 -7.47
C GLU A 345 41.02 52.23 -7.37
N GLN A 346 40.55 51.19 -6.66
CA GLN A 346 39.96 51.36 -5.32
C GLN A 346 39.77 50.01 -4.61
N THR A 347 40.05 50.08 -3.31
CA THR A 347 40.05 49.07 -2.26
C THR A 347 38.69 48.46 -1.95
N ASN A 348 38.62 47.15 -1.70
CA ASN A 348 38.21 46.68 -0.37
C ASN A 348 38.53 45.20 -0.09
N THR A 349 39.10 45.01 1.10
CA THR A 349 39.54 43.83 1.83
C THR A 349 38.39 42.90 2.24
N VAL A 350 38.56 41.56 2.38
CA VAL A 350 38.76 40.80 3.66
C VAL A 350 38.46 39.29 3.35
N PRO A 351 39.07 38.25 4.00
CA PRO A 351 40.47 37.83 3.99
C PRO A 351 40.66 36.35 3.56
N ALA A 352 41.92 35.91 3.49
CA ALA A 352 42.31 34.53 3.30
C ALA A 352 42.39 33.75 4.62
N SER A 353 41.92 32.50 4.60
CA SER A 353 42.38 31.36 5.43
C SER A 353 41.82 30.12 4.73
N PHE A 354 42.51 29.04 4.42
CA PHE A 354 43.68 28.43 5.03
C PHE A 354 44.12 27.35 4.03
N SER A 355 45.27 27.55 3.39
CA SER A 355 45.91 26.58 2.51
C SER A 355 46.93 25.78 3.31
N GLU A 356 46.57 24.57 3.70
CA GLU A 356 47.48 23.49 4.08
C GLU A 356 46.69 22.18 3.84
N ARG A 357 47.20 21.06 3.36
CA ARG A 357 48.53 20.61 2.92
C ARG A 357 48.30 19.11 2.65
N PHE A 358 48.47 18.59 1.44
CA PHE A 358 49.06 17.26 1.26
C PHE A 358 49.46 17.00 -0.20
N GLN A 359 50.77 16.81 -0.37
CA GLN A 359 51.45 16.43 -1.61
C GLN A 359 51.18 14.96 -1.94
N VAL A 360 51.03 14.66 -3.23
CA VAL A 360 51.11 13.29 -3.77
C VAL A 360 52.55 13.06 -4.22
N PRO A 361 53.26 12.03 -3.74
CA PRO A 361 54.53 11.64 -4.34
C PRO A 361 54.27 10.75 -5.55
N ALA A 362 55.00 11.03 -6.63
CA ALA A 362 55.16 10.12 -7.75
C ALA A 362 56.11 9.00 -7.35
N ASP A 363 55.68 7.74 -7.48
CA ASP A 363 56.61 6.67 -7.85
C ASP A 363 55.92 5.55 -8.63
N SER A 364 56.72 5.06 -9.55
CA SER A 364 56.59 4.00 -10.54
C SER A 364 56.32 2.60 -9.98
N GLY A 365 55.88 1.70 -10.86
CA GLY A 365 56.15 0.26 -10.70
C GLY A 365 54.92 -0.65 -10.55
N SER A 366 54.47 -1.16 -11.70
CA SER A 366 53.99 -2.54 -11.92
C SER A 366 53.54 -3.38 -10.71
N ARG A 367 52.25 -3.75 -10.68
CA ARG A 367 51.78 -5.09 -10.25
C ARG A 367 50.32 -5.30 -10.62
N LEU A 368 50.11 -5.79 -11.84
CA LEU A 368 48.99 -6.66 -12.15
C LEU A 368 49.08 -7.90 -11.26
N SER A 369 48.06 -8.15 -10.43
CA SER A 369 47.52 -9.48 -10.07
C SER A 369 46.82 -9.46 -8.70
N LYS A 370 45.64 -10.09 -8.67
CA LYS A 370 44.83 -10.48 -7.50
C LYS A 370 44.08 -9.39 -6.73
N LYS A 371 42.91 -9.01 -7.26
CA LYS A 371 41.71 -8.76 -6.44
C LYS A 371 40.46 -9.25 -7.16
N LYS A 372 40.24 -10.58 -7.12
CA LYS A 372 38.94 -11.20 -7.42
C LYS A 372 38.28 -11.56 -6.09
N LYS A 373 36.97 -11.26 -6.00
CA LYS A 373 35.99 -11.59 -4.94
C LYS A 373 35.89 -10.67 -3.71
N ILE A 374 35.43 -9.43 -3.90
CA ILE A 374 34.51 -8.78 -2.93
C ILE A 374 33.51 -7.90 -3.70
N SER A 375 32.44 -8.48 -4.27
CA SER A 375 31.29 -7.67 -4.72
C SER A 375 29.96 -8.41 -4.85
N PHE A 376 29.91 -9.73 -4.61
CA PHE A 376 28.69 -10.50 -4.89
C PHE A 376 27.62 -10.49 -3.78
N ASP A 377 27.88 -9.86 -2.63
CA ASP A 377 26.96 -9.94 -1.49
C ASP A 377 26.02 -8.73 -1.30
N ARG A 378 26.24 -7.62 -2.05
CA ARG A 378 25.32 -6.47 -2.02
C ARG A 378 24.02 -6.72 -2.79
N ARG A 379 24.05 -7.50 -3.87
CA ARG A 379 22.84 -7.81 -4.68
C ARG A 379 21.87 -8.76 -3.97
N LYS A 380 22.39 -9.71 -3.17
CA LYS A 380 21.56 -10.62 -2.35
C LYS A 380 20.86 -9.85 -1.22
N LYS A 381 21.57 -8.94 -0.52
CA LYS A 381 20.99 -8.07 0.51
C LYS A 381 19.85 -7.18 -0.02
N ARG A 382 19.98 -6.60 -1.22
CA ARG A 382 18.94 -5.73 -1.82
C ARG A 382 17.64 -6.48 -2.16
N LYS A 383 17.73 -7.68 -2.77
CA LYS A 383 16.55 -8.52 -3.07
C LYS A 383 15.86 -9.05 -1.80
N PHE A 384 16.64 -9.31 -0.74
CA PHE A 384 16.10 -9.70 0.56
C PHE A 384 15.40 -8.53 1.27
N SER A 385 15.90 -7.29 1.11
CA SER A 385 15.29 -6.07 1.68
C SER A 385 13.91 -5.76 1.10
N ILE A 386 13.72 -5.92 -0.21
CA ILE A 386 12.44 -5.63 -0.88
C ILE A 386 11.35 -6.61 -0.41
N LYS A 387 11.68 -7.90 -0.27
CA LYS A 387 10.75 -8.89 0.31
C LYS A 387 10.41 -8.60 1.77
N LYS A 388 11.39 -8.15 2.58
CA LYS A 388 11.14 -7.75 3.98
C LYS A 388 10.09 -6.63 4.08
N HIS A 389 10.12 -5.63 3.19
CA HIS A 389 9.14 -4.54 3.24
C HIS A 389 7.72 -4.93 2.80
N GLN A 390 7.58 -5.90 1.90
CA GLN A 390 6.26 -6.44 1.51
C GLN A 390 5.69 -7.33 2.62
N VAL A 391 6.52 -8.18 3.22
CA VAL A 391 6.14 -9.01 4.38
C VAL A 391 5.78 -8.13 5.58
N LEU A 392 6.55 -7.09 5.86
CA LEU A 392 6.24 -6.14 6.93
C LEU A 392 4.87 -5.48 6.72
N LEU A 393 4.53 -5.09 5.49
CA LEU A 393 3.22 -4.49 5.21
C LEU A 393 2.09 -5.50 5.44
N ALA A 394 2.27 -6.74 5.00
CA ALA A 394 1.30 -7.82 5.18
C ALA A 394 1.07 -8.16 6.66
N VAL A 395 2.14 -8.18 7.47
CA VAL A 395 2.05 -8.39 8.92
C VAL A 395 1.35 -7.21 9.59
N VAL A 396 1.71 -5.98 9.24
CA VAL A 396 1.06 -4.78 9.79
C VAL A 396 -0.43 -4.74 9.40
N SER A 397 -0.79 -5.06 8.16
CA SER A 397 -2.20 -5.12 7.75
C SER A 397 -2.97 -6.21 8.47
N LEU A 398 -2.35 -7.36 8.74
CA LEU A 398 -2.97 -8.44 9.51
C LEU A 398 -3.23 -8.01 10.96
N LEU A 399 -2.26 -7.33 11.60
CA LEU A 399 -2.43 -6.81 12.96
C LEU A 399 -3.55 -5.76 13.03
N ILE A 400 -3.58 -4.82 12.09
CA ILE A 400 -4.64 -3.80 12.05
C ILE A 400 -5.99 -4.45 11.73
N GLY A 401 -6.04 -5.39 10.79
CA GLY A 401 -7.27 -6.10 10.42
C GLY A 401 -7.84 -6.91 11.58
N PHE A 402 -7.00 -7.66 12.28
CA PHE A 402 -7.39 -8.36 13.50
C PHE A 402 -7.86 -7.39 14.59
N SER A 403 -7.16 -6.28 14.80
CA SER A 403 -7.53 -5.28 15.83
C SER A 403 -8.89 -4.64 15.54
N ILE A 404 -9.17 -4.31 14.28
CA ILE A 404 -10.47 -3.75 13.85
C ILE A 404 -11.56 -4.80 14.01
N TRP A 405 -11.34 -6.02 13.54
CA TRP A 405 -12.29 -7.13 13.71
C TRP A 405 -12.62 -7.35 15.19
N PHE A 406 -11.60 -7.40 16.05
CA PHE A 406 -11.76 -7.58 17.49
C PHE A 406 -12.55 -6.42 18.11
N TYR A 407 -12.22 -5.18 17.76
CA TYR A 407 -12.97 -4.00 18.21
C TYR A 407 -14.44 -4.06 17.80
N VAL A 408 -14.73 -4.49 16.56
CA VAL A 408 -16.11 -4.66 16.08
C VAL A 408 -16.83 -5.75 16.86
N GLN A 409 -16.20 -6.88 17.15
CA GLN A 409 -16.82 -7.91 17.98
C GLN A 409 -17.14 -7.39 19.38
N MET A 410 -16.26 -6.59 19.98
CA MET A 410 -16.48 -6.02 21.31
C MET A 410 -17.62 -4.99 21.35
N THR A 411 -17.86 -4.27 20.25
CA THR A 411 -18.80 -3.13 20.23
C THR A 411 -20.15 -3.46 19.60
N VAL A 412 -20.15 -4.22 18.52
CA VAL A 412 -21.35 -4.52 17.73
C VAL A 412 -22.00 -5.82 18.17
N ASN A 413 -21.22 -6.83 18.57
CA ASN A 413 -21.73 -8.13 18.99
C ASN A 413 -21.09 -8.60 20.32
N PRO A 414 -21.28 -7.83 21.40
CA PRO A 414 -20.67 -8.15 22.69
C PRO A 414 -21.22 -9.45 23.27
N ILE A 415 -20.46 -10.04 24.19
CA ILE A 415 -20.96 -11.14 25.02
C ILE A 415 -21.89 -10.53 26.07
N LYS A 416 -23.14 -11.01 26.11
CA LYS A 416 -24.16 -10.59 27.07
C LYS A 416 -24.75 -11.80 27.78
N THR A 417 -25.57 -11.53 28.79
CA THR A 417 -26.32 -12.51 29.56
C THR A 417 -27.82 -12.23 29.36
N ARG A 418 -28.62 -13.27 29.12
CA ARG A 418 -30.08 -13.15 28.97
C ARG A 418 -30.78 -14.24 29.75
N ASP A 419 -31.87 -13.85 30.42
CA ASP A 419 -32.71 -14.76 31.18
C ASP A 419 -33.85 -15.28 30.31
N PHE A 420 -34.08 -16.59 30.36
CA PHE A 420 -35.15 -17.30 29.67
C PHE A 420 -36.00 -18.05 30.69
N ASN A 421 -37.31 -17.98 30.53
CA ASN A 421 -38.25 -18.76 31.33
C ASN A 421 -38.69 -19.96 30.50
N VAL A 422 -38.20 -21.14 30.88
CA VAL A 422 -38.35 -22.37 30.11
C VAL A 422 -39.27 -23.33 30.85
N GLN A 423 -40.16 -24.00 30.11
CA GLN A 423 -41.01 -25.04 30.72
C GLN A 423 -40.20 -26.31 30.94
N LEU A 424 -40.33 -26.87 32.14
CA LEU A 424 -39.69 -28.12 32.49
C LEU A 424 -40.41 -29.31 31.86
N GLN A 425 -39.64 -30.20 31.26
CA GLN A 425 -40.09 -31.50 30.76
C GLN A 425 -39.59 -32.63 31.66
N TYR A 426 -40.40 -33.68 31.79
CA TYR A 426 -40.00 -34.89 32.50
C TYR A 426 -39.73 -35.99 31.46
N ARG A 427 -38.55 -36.64 31.55
CA ARG A 427 -38.13 -37.70 30.63
C ARG A 427 -37.84 -38.97 31.42
N GLY A 428 -38.00 -40.14 30.79
CA GLY A 428 -37.66 -41.42 31.42
C GLY A 428 -38.71 -41.97 32.40
N GLU A 429 -39.97 -41.54 32.28
CA GLU A 429 -41.09 -42.05 33.09
C GLU A 429 -41.31 -43.55 32.88
N GLU A 430 -41.25 -44.03 31.63
CA GLU A 430 -41.34 -45.46 31.30
C GLU A 430 -40.23 -46.28 31.97
N ILE A 431 -39.02 -45.71 32.06
CA ILE A 431 -37.87 -46.37 32.70
C ILE A 431 -38.07 -46.43 34.21
N ALA A 432 -38.66 -45.39 34.82
CA ALA A 432 -39.00 -45.42 36.23
C ALA A 432 -40.09 -46.48 36.52
N ALA A 433 -41.11 -46.56 35.66
CA ALA A 433 -42.20 -47.54 35.75
C ALA A 433 -41.71 -48.99 35.58
N ASP A 434 -40.84 -49.25 34.60
CA ASP A 434 -40.20 -50.57 34.40
C ASP A 434 -39.38 -51.00 35.64
N ASN A 435 -38.91 -50.04 36.44
CA ASN A 435 -38.21 -50.28 37.70
C ASN A 435 -39.14 -50.32 38.93
N GLY A 436 -40.47 -50.29 38.74
CA GLY A 436 -41.49 -50.36 39.78
C GLY A 436 -41.80 -49.05 40.50
N TYR A 437 -41.38 -47.91 39.95
CA TYR A 437 -41.53 -46.59 40.56
C TYR A 437 -42.53 -45.71 39.80
N GLY A 438 -43.59 -45.27 40.48
CA GLY A 438 -44.56 -44.29 39.99
C GLY A 438 -44.33 -42.88 40.56
N ILE A 439 -44.77 -41.84 39.85
CA ILE A 439 -44.62 -40.44 40.27
C ILE A 439 -45.99 -39.83 40.58
N GLN A 440 -46.18 -39.36 41.81
CA GLN A 440 -47.51 -38.96 42.29
C GLN A 440 -48.01 -37.64 41.70
N SER A 441 -47.10 -36.70 41.44
CA SER A 441 -47.44 -35.42 40.82
C SER A 441 -46.23 -34.78 40.17
N PHE A 442 -46.45 -34.19 39.00
CA PHE A 442 -45.47 -33.36 38.30
C PHE A 442 -45.76 -31.89 38.62
N PRO A 443 -44.93 -31.22 39.44
CA PRO A 443 -45.10 -29.79 39.61
C PRO A 443 -44.85 -29.09 38.26
N LEU A 444 -45.77 -28.22 37.86
CA LEU A 444 -45.57 -27.33 36.71
C LEU A 444 -44.57 -26.25 37.12
N VAL A 445 -43.29 -26.54 36.90
CA VAL A 445 -42.19 -25.64 37.25
C VAL A 445 -41.69 -24.97 35.98
N THR A 446 -41.77 -23.64 35.96
CA THR A 446 -41.00 -22.83 35.03
C THR A 446 -39.60 -22.64 35.63
N VAL A 447 -38.57 -22.93 34.85
CA VAL A 447 -37.18 -22.76 35.26
C VAL A 447 -36.63 -21.51 34.62
N GLN A 448 -36.00 -20.66 35.42
CA GLN A 448 -35.27 -19.49 34.92
C GLN A 448 -33.83 -19.91 34.57
N VAL A 449 -33.49 -19.78 33.29
CA VAL A 449 -32.18 -20.09 32.74
C VAL A 449 -31.50 -18.79 32.34
N ARG A 450 -30.36 -18.47 32.96
CA ARG A 450 -29.48 -17.38 32.53
C ARG A 450 -28.42 -17.93 31.59
N LEU A 451 -28.50 -17.56 30.32
CA LEU A 451 -27.51 -17.92 29.31
C LEU A 451 -26.57 -16.75 29.02
N LYS A 452 -25.27 -17.01 29.02
CA LYS A 452 -24.20 -16.10 28.58
C LYS A 452 -23.76 -16.47 27.16
N GLY A 453 -23.68 -15.50 26.25
CA GLY A 453 -23.35 -15.75 24.84
C GLY A 453 -23.27 -14.48 24.01
N ARG A 454 -22.97 -14.60 22.72
CA ARG A 454 -22.94 -13.44 21.80
C ARG A 454 -24.33 -12.84 21.66
N ASP A 455 -24.44 -11.51 21.71
CA ASP A 455 -25.72 -10.78 21.69
C ASP A 455 -26.62 -11.22 20.52
N ARG A 456 -26.06 -11.36 19.31
CA ARG A 456 -26.82 -11.84 18.15
C ARG A 456 -27.46 -13.22 18.37
N ILE A 457 -26.72 -14.13 18.99
CA ILE A 457 -27.19 -15.50 19.24
C ILE A 457 -28.29 -15.48 20.31
N LEU A 458 -28.09 -14.74 21.40
CA LEU A 458 -29.08 -14.60 22.46
C LEU A 458 -30.37 -13.89 22.00
N GLN A 459 -30.31 -13.07 20.95
CA GLN A 459 -31.48 -12.42 20.35
C GLN A 459 -32.30 -13.40 19.50
N ASP A 460 -31.62 -14.29 18.77
CA ASP A 460 -32.27 -15.29 17.90
C ASP A 460 -32.85 -16.47 18.71
N LEU A 461 -32.34 -16.73 19.92
CA LEU A 461 -32.86 -17.75 20.83
C LEU A 461 -34.24 -17.36 21.41
N SER A 462 -35.20 -18.28 21.31
CA SER A 462 -36.47 -18.22 22.00
C SER A 462 -36.53 -19.21 23.17
N ALA A 463 -37.48 -19.03 24.09
CA ALA A 463 -37.68 -19.96 25.21
C ALA A 463 -38.05 -21.39 24.77
N ASN A 464 -38.53 -21.55 23.53
CA ASN A 464 -38.88 -22.86 22.96
C ASN A 464 -37.66 -23.62 22.42
N ASP A 465 -36.55 -22.92 22.17
CA ASP A 465 -35.31 -23.52 21.63
C ASP A 465 -34.41 -24.09 22.75
N ILE A 466 -34.81 -23.87 24.00
CA ILE A 466 -34.13 -24.34 25.20
C ILE A 466 -35.01 -25.42 25.83
N VAL A 467 -34.44 -26.61 26.04
CA VAL A 467 -35.16 -27.70 26.71
C VAL A 467 -34.58 -27.90 28.10
N ALA A 468 -35.36 -27.57 29.12
CA ALA A 468 -35.06 -27.93 30.50
C ALA A 468 -35.78 -29.25 30.81
N PHE A 469 -35.04 -30.27 31.26
CA PHE A 469 -35.64 -31.55 31.61
C PHE A 469 -35.09 -32.15 32.89
N VAL A 470 -35.92 -32.96 33.54
CA VAL A 470 -35.54 -33.82 34.66
C VAL A 470 -35.59 -35.27 34.17
N ASP A 471 -34.51 -36.01 34.43
CA ASP A 471 -34.40 -37.42 34.10
C ASP A 471 -34.92 -38.27 35.27
N LEU A 472 -36.08 -38.90 35.05
CA LEU A 472 -36.76 -39.74 36.03
C LEU A 472 -36.18 -41.16 36.08
N GLY A 473 -35.40 -41.56 35.08
CA GLY A 473 -34.72 -42.86 35.08
C GLY A 473 -33.63 -42.97 36.16
N GLN A 474 -33.28 -41.86 36.82
CA GLN A 474 -32.32 -41.82 37.93
C GLN A 474 -32.94 -42.10 39.30
N VAL A 475 -34.27 -42.26 39.36
CA VAL A 475 -35.00 -42.58 40.58
C VAL A 475 -34.69 -44.01 41.02
N SER A 476 -34.31 -44.17 42.29
CA SER A 476 -33.84 -45.45 42.84
C SER A 476 -34.39 -45.81 44.23
N GLU A 477 -35.21 -44.94 44.83
CA GLU A 477 -35.75 -45.09 46.19
C GLU A 477 -37.18 -44.51 46.29
N LEU A 478 -38.00 -45.05 47.18
CA LEU A 478 -39.35 -44.54 47.43
C LEU A 478 -39.33 -43.27 48.30
N GLY A 479 -40.31 -42.38 48.09
CA GLY A 479 -40.48 -41.14 48.85
C GLY A 479 -40.02 -39.89 48.12
N ILE A 480 -39.67 -38.85 48.89
CA ILE A 480 -39.34 -37.53 48.37
C ILE A 480 -37.91 -37.53 47.82
N GLN A 481 -37.75 -37.40 46.51
CA GLN A 481 -36.45 -37.32 45.83
C GLN A 481 -36.18 -35.94 45.25
N SER A 482 -34.92 -35.49 45.33
CA SER A 482 -34.45 -34.25 44.70
C SER A 482 -33.62 -34.58 43.46
N LEU A 483 -34.16 -34.25 42.28
CA LEU A 483 -33.52 -34.53 40.99
C LEU A 483 -32.94 -33.25 40.38
N PRO A 484 -31.75 -33.30 39.76
CA PRO A 484 -31.14 -32.14 39.12
C PRO A 484 -31.89 -31.77 37.83
N VAL A 485 -32.04 -30.48 37.59
CA VAL A 485 -32.57 -29.97 36.31
C VAL A 485 -31.42 -29.89 35.31
N GLN A 486 -31.57 -30.59 34.18
CA GLN A 486 -30.63 -30.53 33.08
C GLN A 486 -31.13 -29.59 31.99
N ILE A 487 -30.20 -28.95 31.27
CA ILE A 487 -30.51 -28.03 30.19
C ILE A 487 -29.83 -28.50 28.92
N ASP A 488 -30.63 -28.65 27.88
CA ASP A 488 -30.17 -28.77 26.51
C ASP A 488 -30.61 -27.51 25.76
N ALA A 489 -29.71 -26.54 25.70
CA ALA A 489 -29.85 -25.42 24.78
C ALA A 489 -29.27 -25.91 23.45
N GLY A 490 -30.04 -25.90 22.36
CA GLY A 490 -29.61 -26.35 21.01
C GLY A 490 -28.44 -25.58 20.38
N THR A 491 -27.66 -24.85 21.20
CA THR A 491 -26.52 -24.01 20.87
C THR A 491 -25.29 -24.39 21.72
N VAL A 492 -24.98 -25.69 21.79
CA VAL A 492 -23.92 -26.31 22.62
C VAL A 492 -22.53 -25.66 22.51
N PHE A 493 -22.23 -24.98 21.39
CA PHE A 493 -20.92 -24.32 21.15
C PHE A 493 -20.95 -22.79 21.23
N SER A 494 -22.11 -22.19 21.52
CA SER A 494 -22.34 -20.76 21.33
C SER A 494 -22.93 -20.04 22.55
N THR A 495 -23.42 -20.78 23.52
CA THR A 495 -23.93 -20.25 24.79
C THR A 495 -23.43 -21.08 25.97
N TYR A 496 -23.34 -20.45 27.14
CA TYR A 496 -22.99 -21.08 28.40
C TYR A 496 -24.07 -20.78 29.45
N THR A 497 -24.52 -21.79 30.19
CA THR A 497 -25.46 -21.59 31.29
C THR A 497 -24.72 -21.00 32.48
N GLU A 498 -24.97 -19.73 32.76
CA GLU A 498 -24.37 -19.02 33.90
C GLU A 498 -25.15 -19.30 35.20
N GLN A 499 -26.48 -19.41 35.12
CA GLN A 499 -27.32 -19.66 36.29
C GLN A 499 -28.59 -20.42 35.93
N LEU A 500 -29.01 -21.34 36.81
CA LEU A 500 -30.23 -22.14 36.69
C LEU A 500 -31.03 -22.09 38.00
N LEU A 501 -32.28 -21.65 37.94
CA LEU A 501 -33.15 -21.50 39.12
C LEU A 501 -34.58 -22.02 38.85
N PRO A 502 -35.09 -23.00 39.63
CA PRO A 502 -34.35 -23.84 40.59
C PRO A 502 -33.43 -24.84 39.89
N GLY A 503 -32.26 -25.13 40.48
CA GLY A 503 -31.33 -26.13 39.94
C GLY A 503 -31.73 -27.59 40.23
N HIS A 504 -32.65 -27.81 41.17
CA HIS A 504 -33.15 -29.14 41.55
C HIS A 504 -34.66 -29.08 41.77
N ILE A 505 -35.34 -30.18 41.49
CA ILE A 505 -36.79 -30.30 41.64
C ILE A 505 -37.09 -31.52 42.50
N THR A 506 -38.10 -31.35 43.36
CA THR A 506 -38.51 -32.39 44.29
C THR A 506 -39.73 -33.11 43.72
N VAL A 507 -39.63 -34.44 43.60
CA VAL A 507 -40.71 -35.32 43.15
C VAL A 507 -41.02 -36.36 44.21
N ASN A 508 -42.30 -36.74 44.35
CA ASN A 508 -42.71 -37.80 45.27
C ASN A 508 -42.90 -39.10 44.51
N VAL A 509 -42.10 -40.10 44.87
CA VAL A 509 -42.01 -41.40 44.20
C VAL A 509 -42.74 -42.46 45.04
N PHE A 510 -43.61 -43.24 44.42
CA PHE A 510 -44.37 -44.32 45.05
C PHE A 510 -44.13 -45.66 44.34
N SER A 511 -44.57 -46.76 44.94
CA SER A 511 -44.43 -48.11 44.37
C SER A 511 -45.59 -48.37 43.42
N GLU A 512 -45.31 -48.71 42.16
CA GLU A 512 -46.38 -48.89 41.15
C GLU A 512 -47.34 -50.03 41.50
N ASP A 513 -46.87 -51.06 42.21
CA ASP A 513 -47.66 -52.17 42.73
C ASP A 513 -48.64 -51.77 43.87
N ASN A 514 -48.51 -50.57 44.46
CA ASN A 514 -49.38 -50.08 45.54
C ASN A 514 -49.47 -48.53 45.51
N PRO A 515 -50.34 -47.96 44.65
CA PRO A 515 -50.35 -46.54 44.28
C PRO A 515 -50.79 -45.54 45.36
#